data_AF-A0A7W0P2N9-F1
#
_entry.id   AF-A0A7W0P2N9-F1
#
_cell.length_a   1.000
_cell.length_b   1.000
_cell.length_c   1.000
_cell.angle_alpha   90.00
_cell.angle_beta   90.00
_cell.angle_gamma   90.00
#
_symmetry.space_group_name_H-M   'P 1'
#
loop_
_entity.id
_entity.type
_entity.pdbx_description
1 polymer ?
#
loop_
_entity_poly.entity_id
_entity_poly.type
_entity_poly.pdbx_seq_one_letter_code
_entity_poly.pdbx_strand_id
1 'polypeptide(L)'
;MIEPVDVWMVHLGARVRPAEVPGTLSLGERGLEFLERKTGVDVRFDYGAIRRAKRIKGSPVLMLDWRRDGQDRKTAFYFSQPPPLDPLPRSPTIDPRGPLGPFTRATPSKRQVARMNLGYLRSTNATSKTVVQAWAEEVTERAKRAS
;
A
#
# COMPACT_ATOMS: atom_id res chain seq x y z
N MET A 1 -11.80 6.63 -18.83
CA MET A 1 -12.15 5.44 -18.03
C MET A 1 -10.85 4.87 -17.50
N ILE A 2 -10.77 4.54 -16.21
CA ILE A 2 -9.54 3.97 -15.65
C ILE A 2 -9.62 2.45 -15.74
N GLU A 3 -8.56 1.82 -16.23
CA GLU A 3 -8.47 0.38 -16.38
C GLU A 3 -8.19 -0.32 -15.05
N PRO A 4 -8.67 -1.57 -14.86
CA PRO A 4 -8.28 -2.38 -13.71
C PRO A 4 -6.76 -2.48 -13.57
N VAL A 5 -6.28 -2.49 -12.32
CA VAL A 5 -4.84 -2.44 -12.03
C VAL A 5 -4.46 -3.37 -10.91
N ASP A 6 -3.33 -4.03 -11.07
CA ASP A 6 -2.76 -4.87 -10.02
C ASP A 6 -2.19 -4.03 -8.89
N VAL A 7 -2.62 -4.34 -7.66
CA VAL A 7 -2.21 -3.65 -6.44
C VAL A 7 -2.02 -4.63 -5.30
N TRP A 8 -1.43 -4.14 -4.22
CA TRP A 8 -1.42 -4.81 -2.93
C TRP A 8 -2.32 -4.06 -1.96
N MET A 9 -3.34 -4.74 -1.45
CA MET A 9 -4.25 -4.23 -0.44
C MET A 9 -3.68 -4.49 0.95
N VAL A 10 -3.71 -3.46 1.80
CA VAL A 10 -3.28 -3.53 3.19
C VAL A 10 -4.29 -2.81 4.09
N HIS A 11 -4.95 -3.54 4.98
CA HIS A 11 -5.81 -2.94 6.01
C HIS A 11 -4.94 -2.39 7.16
N LEU A 12 -5.10 -1.11 7.47
CA LEU A 12 -4.33 -0.43 8.50
C LEU A 12 -5.10 -0.41 9.83
N GLY A 13 -4.38 -0.55 10.94
CA GLY A 13 -4.96 -0.47 12.29
C GLY A 13 -5.29 -1.81 12.95
N ALA A 14 -5.00 -2.95 12.30
CA ALA A 14 -5.04 -4.24 12.96
C ALA A 14 -3.92 -4.34 14.03
N ARG A 15 -4.22 -4.94 15.18
CA ARG A 15 -3.21 -5.21 16.25
C ARG A 15 -2.13 -6.20 15.81
N VAL A 16 -2.40 -6.97 14.75
CA VAL A 16 -1.48 -7.93 14.12
C VAL A 16 -0.87 -7.29 12.88
N ARG A 17 0.35 -7.73 12.50
CA ARG A 17 1.04 -7.30 11.28
C ARG A 17 0.05 -7.26 10.10
N PRO A 18 -0.11 -6.12 9.41
CA PRO A 18 -1.05 -6.02 8.31
C PRO A 18 -0.72 -7.06 7.24
N ALA A 19 -1.71 -7.86 6.86
CA ALA A 19 -1.56 -8.78 5.74
C ALA A 19 -1.50 -7.98 4.44
N GLU A 20 -0.47 -8.25 3.63
CA GLU A 20 -0.34 -7.71 2.28
C GLU A 20 -1.01 -8.69 1.31
N VAL A 21 -2.11 -8.26 0.70
CA VAL A 21 -2.92 -9.11 -0.17
C VAL A 21 -2.78 -8.63 -1.62
N PRO A 22 -2.17 -9.41 -2.53
CA PRO A 22 -2.10 -9.05 -3.94
C PRO A 22 -3.43 -9.31 -4.65
N GLY A 23 -3.83 -8.40 -5.53
CA GLY A 23 -5.07 -8.53 -6.28
C GLY A 23 -5.23 -7.43 -7.32
N THR A 24 -6.40 -7.41 -7.94
CA THR A 24 -6.73 -6.45 -9.00
C THR A 24 -7.78 -5.49 -8.48
N LEU A 25 -7.50 -4.19 -8.56
CA LEU A 25 -8.40 -3.10 -8.21
C LEU A 25 -9.17 -2.67 -9.46
N SER A 26 -10.49 -2.55 -9.35
CA SER A 26 -11.37 -2.09 -10.43
C SER A 26 -12.42 -1.10 -9.90
N LEU A 27 -12.96 -0.26 -10.79
CA LEU A 27 -14.11 0.58 -10.46
C LEU A 27 -15.40 -0.13 -10.84
N GLY A 28 -16.03 -0.77 -9.86
CA GLY A 28 -17.35 -1.35 -10.01
C GLY A 28 -18.46 -0.29 -10.11
N GLU A 29 -19.68 -0.75 -10.38
CA GLU A 29 -20.86 0.13 -10.45
C GLU A 29 -21.23 0.69 -9.08
N ARG A 30 -21.13 -0.14 -8.03
CA ARG A 30 -21.60 0.19 -6.67
C ARG A 30 -20.47 0.51 -5.69
N GLY A 31 -19.23 0.24 -6.06
CA GLY A 31 -18.10 0.46 -5.18
C GLY A 31 -16.75 0.28 -5.86
N LEU A 32 -15.70 0.55 -5.09
CA LEU A 32 -14.34 0.15 -5.44
C LEU A 32 -14.22 -1.35 -5.17
N GLU A 33 -13.84 -2.13 -6.17
CA GLU A 33 -13.80 -3.60 -6.11
C GLU A 33 -12.35 -4.09 -6.15
N PHE A 34 -12.05 -5.07 -5.31
CA PHE A 34 -10.74 -5.67 -5.21
C PHE A 34 -10.86 -7.19 -5.28
N LEU A 35 -10.34 -7.78 -6.36
CA LEU A 35 -10.31 -9.21 -6.54
C LEU A 35 -8.98 -9.78 -6.05
N GLU A 36 -9.00 -10.53 -4.96
CA GLU A 36 -7.80 -11.20 -4.44
C GLU A 36 -7.29 -12.24 -5.46
N ARG A 37 -5.99 -12.16 -5.80
CA ARG A 37 -5.39 -13.02 -6.83
C ARG A 37 -5.36 -14.50 -6.47
N LYS A 38 -5.17 -14.84 -5.18
CA LYS A 38 -4.97 -16.22 -4.73
C LYS A 38 -6.27 -16.98 -4.51
N THR A 39 -7.25 -16.31 -3.91
CA THR A 39 -8.49 -16.93 -3.43
C THR A 39 -9.67 -16.64 -4.37
N GLY A 40 -9.56 -15.61 -5.23
CA GLY A 40 -10.68 -15.11 -6.00
C GLY A 40 -11.73 -14.40 -5.16
N VAL A 41 -11.45 -14.13 -3.87
CA VAL A 41 -12.36 -13.40 -3.00
C VAL A 41 -12.47 -11.95 -3.47
N ASP A 42 -13.70 -11.51 -3.67
CA ASP A 42 -14.01 -10.12 -3.97
C ASP A 42 -14.22 -9.32 -2.68
N VAL A 43 -13.56 -8.16 -2.61
CA VAL A 43 -13.68 -7.19 -1.53
C VAL A 43 -14.21 -5.90 -2.13
N ARG A 44 -15.45 -5.56 -1.77
CA ARG A 44 -16.10 -4.32 -2.21
C ARG A 44 -16.08 -3.25 -1.12
N PHE A 45 -15.72 -2.04 -1.51
CA PHE A 45 -15.86 -0.83 -0.71
C PHE A 45 -16.97 0.03 -1.33
N ASP A 46 -18.15 -0.01 -0.72
CA ASP A 46 -19.33 0.73 -1.20
C ASP A 46 -19.03 2.23 -1.27
N TYR A 47 -19.43 2.91 -2.36
CA TYR A 47 -19.13 4.33 -2.52
C TYR A 47 -19.71 5.21 -1.40
N GLY A 48 -20.93 4.91 -0.92
CA GLY A 48 -21.54 5.61 0.22
C GLY A 48 -20.84 5.37 1.57
N ALA A 49 -20.02 4.32 1.67
CA ALA A 49 -19.21 4.02 2.85
C ALA A 49 -17.82 4.67 2.80
N ILE A 50 -17.36 5.12 1.62
CA ILE A 50 -16.06 5.76 1.43
C ILE A 50 -16.15 7.22 1.89
N ARG A 51 -15.37 7.55 2.91
CA ARG A 51 -15.28 8.91 3.47
C ARG A 51 -14.26 9.75 2.72
N ARG A 52 -13.17 9.12 2.26
CA ARG A 52 -12.07 9.80 1.58
C ARG A 52 -11.24 8.82 0.79
N ALA A 53 -10.90 9.19 -0.45
CA ALA A 53 -9.83 8.58 -1.22
C ALA A 53 -8.75 9.64 -1.48
N LYS A 54 -7.48 9.30 -1.25
CA LYS A 54 -6.38 10.22 -1.54
C LYS A 54 -5.11 9.48 -1.89
N ARG A 55 -4.32 10.09 -2.76
CA ARG A 55 -2.94 9.67 -2.97
C ARG A 55 -2.04 10.14 -1.82
N ILE A 56 -1.11 9.28 -1.39
CA ILE A 56 -0.05 9.66 -0.45
C ILE A 56 1.11 10.31 -1.20
N LYS A 57 1.45 11.55 -0.84
CA LYS A 57 2.49 12.35 -1.52
C LYS A 57 3.85 11.65 -1.46
N GLY A 58 4.48 11.50 -2.63
CA GLY A 58 5.81 10.89 -2.75
C GLY A 58 5.81 9.35 -2.73
N SER A 59 4.64 8.71 -2.80
CA SER A 59 4.50 7.25 -2.86
C SER A 59 3.40 6.83 -3.84
N PRO A 60 3.49 5.61 -4.41
CA PRO A 60 2.49 5.05 -5.31
C PRO A 60 1.35 4.40 -4.50
N VAL A 61 0.81 5.12 -3.52
CA VAL A 61 -0.18 4.59 -2.57
C VAL A 61 -1.47 5.39 -2.66
N LEU A 62 -2.56 4.66 -2.87
CA LEU A 62 -3.92 5.15 -2.67
C LEU A 62 -4.36 4.80 -1.25
N MET A 63 -4.71 5.82 -0.46
CA MET A 63 -5.28 5.66 0.87
C MET A 63 -6.79 5.82 0.79
N LEU A 64 -7.50 4.85 1.35
CA LEU A 64 -8.95 4.82 1.46
C LEU A 64 -9.36 4.87 2.94
N ASP A 65 -10.09 5.91 3.30
CA ASP A 65 -10.80 6.01 4.58
C ASP A 65 -12.27 5.64 4.31
N TRP A 66 -12.78 4.63 5.02
CA TRP A 66 -14.11 4.08 4.80
C TRP A 66 -14.73 3.60 6.11
N ARG A 67 -16.04 3.41 6.12
CA ARG A 67 -16.78 2.98 7.31
C ARG A 67 -17.41 1.61 7.10
N ARG A 68 -17.33 0.74 8.11
CA ARG A 68 -18.05 -0.55 8.15
C ARG A 68 -18.50 -0.84 9.56
N ASP A 69 -19.74 -1.29 9.73
CA ASP A 69 -20.31 -1.65 11.02
C ASP A 69 -20.15 -0.53 12.07
N GLY A 70 -20.33 0.72 11.63
CA GLY A 70 -20.19 1.91 12.46
C GLY A 70 -18.75 2.33 12.77
N GLN A 71 -17.73 1.57 12.37
CA GLN A 71 -16.31 1.84 12.65
C GLN A 71 -15.56 2.42 11.46
N ASP A 72 -14.70 3.40 11.73
CA ASP A 72 -13.78 3.95 10.73
C ASP A 72 -12.62 2.98 10.48
N ARG A 73 -12.35 2.73 9.21
CA ARG A 73 -11.30 1.85 8.72
C ARG A 73 -10.43 2.58 7.72
N LYS A 74 -9.17 2.13 7.62
CA LYS A 74 -8.19 2.65 6.68
C LYS A 74 -7.62 1.51 5.86
N THR A 75 -7.49 1.71 4.57
CA THR A 75 -6.93 0.70 3.65
C THR A 75 -6.00 1.39 2.67
N ALA A 76 -4.80 0.84 2.52
CA ALA A 76 -3.82 1.31 1.57
C ALA A 76 -3.75 0.32 0.39
N PHE A 77 -3.77 0.86 -0.82
CA PHE A 77 -3.48 0.13 -2.05
C PHE A 77 -2.14 0.59 -2.60
N TYR A 78 -1.19 -0.33 -2.67
CA TYR A 78 0.13 -0.09 -3.25
C TYR A 78 0.11 -0.48 -4.72
N PHE A 79 0.39 0.49 -5.60
CA PHE A 79 0.44 0.32 -7.07
C PHE A 79 1.81 -0.20 -7.56
N SER A 80 2.58 -0.74 -6.62
CA SER A 80 3.85 -1.41 -6.80
C SER A 80 3.96 -2.45 -5.71
N GLN A 81 4.68 -3.53 -5.96
CA GLN A 81 4.96 -4.50 -4.89
C GLN A 81 5.53 -3.78 -3.67
N PRO A 82 4.92 -3.86 -2.49
CA PRO A 82 5.49 -3.25 -1.30
C PRO A 82 6.88 -3.88 -1.05
N PRO A 83 7.88 -3.10 -0.63
CA PRO A 83 9.17 -3.66 -0.26
C PRO A 83 8.94 -4.65 0.88
N PRO A 84 9.61 -5.82 0.88
CA PRO A 84 9.45 -6.82 1.93
C PRO A 84 9.62 -6.18 3.30
N LEU A 85 8.63 -6.33 4.17
CA LEU A 85 8.69 -5.82 5.55
C LEU A 85 9.71 -6.58 6.41
N ASP A 86 10.28 -7.67 5.91
CA ASP A 86 11.37 -8.39 6.58
C ASP A 86 12.70 -7.71 6.22
N PRO A 87 13.49 -7.27 7.21
CA PRO A 87 14.85 -6.85 6.93
C PRO A 87 15.59 -8.06 6.35
N LEU A 88 16.02 -7.95 5.10
CA LEU A 88 16.97 -8.90 4.53
C LEU A 88 18.13 -9.02 5.52
N PRO A 89 18.40 -10.20 6.10
CA PRO A 89 19.63 -10.39 6.85
C PRO A 89 20.76 -10.08 5.89
N ARG A 90 21.59 -9.09 6.22
CA ARG A 90 22.80 -8.83 5.44
C ARG A 90 23.58 -10.14 5.38
N SER A 91 23.98 -10.57 4.18
CA SER A 91 24.87 -11.73 4.04
C SER A 91 26.08 -11.52 4.96
N PRO A 92 26.51 -12.54 5.72
CA PRO A 92 27.65 -12.43 6.64
C PRO A 92 29.00 -12.21 5.93
N THR A 93 29.00 -12.07 4.60
CA THR A 93 30.19 -11.98 3.75
C THR A 93 30.85 -10.59 3.70
N ILE A 94 30.39 -9.60 4.49
CA ILE A 94 31.16 -8.37 4.68
C ILE A 94 31.95 -8.52 5.99
N ASP A 95 33.14 -9.08 5.84
CA ASP A 95 34.18 -9.02 6.86
C ASP A 95 34.57 -7.55 7.07
N PRO A 96 34.26 -6.92 8.23
CA PRO A 96 34.50 -5.51 8.41
C PRO A 96 36.00 -5.28 8.62
N ARG A 97 36.73 -5.00 7.54
CA ARG A 97 38.08 -4.41 7.62
C ARG A 97 37.96 -2.95 8.06
N GLY A 98 37.71 -2.73 9.35
CA GLY A 98 37.66 -1.42 9.99
C GLY A 98 37.98 -1.53 11.49
N PRO A 99 38.55 -0.48 12.11
CA PRO A 99 39.17 -0.55 13.45
C PRO A 99 38.18 -0.66 14.62
N LEU A 100 36.89 -0.82 14.36
CA LEU A 100 35.85 -0.99 15.37
C LEU A 100 35.18 -2.35 15.12
N GLY A 101 35.53 -3.33 15.97
CA GLY A 101 35.23 -4.76 15.84
C GLY A 101 33.73 -5.16 15.87
N PRO A 102 33.38 -6.38 16.32
CA PRO A 102 32.21 -7.17 15.91
C PRO A 102 30.83 -6.68 16.42
N PHE A 103 30.68 -5.39 16.73
CA PHE A 103 29.45 -4.79 17.27
C PHE A 103 28.56 -4.10 16.22
N THR A 104 28.76 -4.35 14.93
CA THR A 104 27.81 -3.91 13.91
C THR A 104 26.57 -4.80 13.96
N ARG A 105 25.47 -4.29 14.54
CA ARG A 105 24.19 -5.01 14.62
C ARG A 105 23.81 -5.55 13.24
N ALA A 106 23.69 -6.88 13.13
CA ALA A 106 23.33 -7.60 11.92
C ALA A 106 21.92 -7.22 11.39
N THR A 107 21.06 -6.70 12.25
CA THR A 107 19.68 -6.31 11.92
C THR A 107 19.59 -4.80 11.67
N PRO A 108 19.10 -4.36 10.49
CA PRO A 108 18.84 -2.95 10.22
C PRO A 108 17.84 -2.38 11.23
N SER A 109 18.11 -1.16 11.72
CA SER A 109 17.19 -0.47 12.62
C SER A 109 15.86 -0.14 11.90
N LYS A 110 14.76 0.00 12.67
CA LYS A 110 13.46 0.44 12.13
C LYS A 110 13.55 1.69 11.25
N ARG A 111 14.45 2.63 11.60
CA ARG A 111 14.71 3.86 10.85
C ARG A 111 15.43 3.60 9.52
N GLN A 112 16.34 2.64 9.47
CA GLN A 112 17.00 2.22 8.22
C GLN A 112 16.04 1.48 7.29
N VAL A 113 15.22 0.57 7.83
CA VAL A 113 14.16 -0.11 7.06
C VAL A 113 13.18 0.92 6.48
N ALA A 114 12.72 1.88 7.28
CA ALA A 114 11.83 2.94 6.80
C ALA A 114 12.46 3.78 5.67
N ARG A 115 13.77 4.11 5.76
CA ARG A 115 14.48 4.86 4.71
C ARG A 115 14.64 4.03 3.43
N MET A 116 14.95 2.75 3.54
CA MET A 116 15.07 1.85 2.39
C MET A 116 13.72 1.69 1.68
N ASN A 117 12.65 1.48 2.44
CA ASN A 117 11.29 1.40 1.92
C ASN A 117 10.86 2.70 1.23
N LEU A 118 11.24 3.86 1.78
CA LEU A 118 10.97 5.16 1.16
C LEU A 118 11.70 5.34 -0.18
N GLY A 119 12.95 4.86 -0.30
CA GLY A 119 13.73 4.93 -1.52
C GLY A 119 13.09 4.12 -2.66
N TYR A 120 12.70 2.87 -2.36
CA TYR A 120 12.00 1.98 -3.29
C TYR A 120 10.63 2.53 -3.73
N LEU A 121 9.85 3.08 -2.79
CA LEU A 121 8.57 3.69 -3.12
C LEU A 121 8.74 4.96 -3.98
N ARG A 122 9.82 5.73 -3.80
CA ARG A 122 10.08 6.93 -4.61
C ARG A 122 10.44 6.61 -6.06
N SER A 123 11.28 5.60 -6.32
CA SER A 123 11.64 5.20 -7.69
C SER A 123 10.41 4.72 -8.46
N THR A 124 9.53 3.96 -7.79
CA THR A 124 8.31 3.42 -8.41
C THR A 124 7.17 4.45 -8.50
N ASN A 125 7.18 5.50 -7.67
CA ASN A 125 6.23 6.60 -7.75
C ASN A 125 6.41 7.48 -9.01
N ALA A 126 7.60 7.52 -9.63
CA ALA A 126 7.83 8.33 -10.82
C ALA A 126 6.95 7.86 -11.99
N THR A 127 6.74 6.55 -12.12
CA THR A 127 5.93 5.93 -13.18
C THR A 127 4.44 5.88 -12.82
N SER A 128 4.10 5.63 -11.56
CA SER A 128 2.69 5.44 -11.14
C SER A 128 1.98 6.71 -10.67
N LYS A 129 2.66 7.87 -10.59
CA LYS A 129 2.10 9.13 -10.05
C LYS A 129 0.75 9.49 -10.66
N THR A 130 0.67 9.55 -11.99
CA THR A 130 -0.53 9.99 -12.71
C THR A 130 -1.65 8.97 -12.57
N VAL A 131 -1.31 7.69 -12.59
CA VAL A 131 -2.26 6.58 -12.39
C VAL A 131 -2.91 6.68 -11.01
N VAL A 132 -2.12 6.72 -9.93
CA VAL A 132 -2.65 6.78 -8.55
C VAL A 132 -3.46 8.06 -8.32
N GLN A 133 -3.07 9.16 -8.96
CA GLN A 133 -3.82 10.42 -8.89
C GLN A 133 -5.20 10.28 -9.54
N ALA A 134 -5.26 9.76 -10.78
CA ALA A 134 -6.51 9.53 -11.49
C ALA A 134 -7.45 8.59 -10.71
N TRP A 135 -6.89 7.53 -10.11
CA TRP A 135 -7.63 6.64 -9.22
C TRP A 135 -8.23 7.36 -8.00
N ALA A 136 -7.45 8.21 -7.33
CA ALA A 136 -7.95 8.96 -6.18
C ALA A 136 -9.07 9.93 -6.55
N GLU A 137 -8.95 10.59 -7.71
CA GLU A 137 -9.95 11.53 -8.23
C GLU A 137 -11.26 10.80 -8.59
N GLU A 138 -11.18 9.73 -9.37
CA GLU A 138 -12.36 8.96 -9.79
C GLU A 138 -13.11 8.33 -8.62
N VAL A 139 -12.40 7.73 -7.66
CA VAL A 139 -13.03 7.18 -6.46
C VAL A 139 -13.71 8.28 -5.65
N THR A 140 -13.08 9.45 -5.54
CA THR A 140 -13.65 10.60 -4.83
C THR A 140 -14.92 11.11 -5.52
N GLU A 141 -14.90 11.24 -6.85
CA GLU A 141 -16.07 11.71 -7.61
C GLU A 141 -17.24 10.73 -7.52
N ARG A 142 -16.97 9.41 -7.59
CA ARG A 142 -18.03 8.40 -7.39
C ARG A 142 -18.56 8.35 -5.97
N ALA A 143 -17.69 8.48 -4.97
CA ALA A 143 -18.10 8.58 -3.56
C ALA A 143 -19.03 9.77 -3.31
N LYS A 144 -18.70 10.95 -3.89
CA LYS A 144 -19.55 12.15 -3.80
C LYS A 144 -20.92 11.99 -4.47
N ARG A 145 -21.00 11.23 -5.57
CA ARG A 145 -22.29 10.97 -6.25
C ARG A 145 -23.19 10.02 -5.47
N ALA A 146 -22.61 9.21 -4.58
CA ALA A 146 -23.31 8.20 -3.79
C ALA A 146 -23.64 8.67 -2.36
N SER A 147 -23.16 9.85 -1.96
CA SER A 147 -23.41 10.48 -0.65
C SER A 147 -24.55 11.48 -0.72
#